data_AF-A0A8B8C0H8-F1
#
_entry.id   AF-A0A8B8C0H8-F1
#
_cell.length_a   1.000
_cell.length_b   1.000
_cell.length_c   1.000
_cell.angle_alpha   90.00
_cell.angle_beta   90.00
_cell.angle_gamma   90.00
#
_symmetry.space_group_name_H-M   'P 1'
#
loop_
_entity.id
_entity.type
_entity.pdbx_description
1 polymer ?
#
loop_
_entity_poly.entity_id
_entity_poly.type
_entity_poly.pdbx_seq_one_letter_code
_entity_poly.pdbx_strand_id
1 'polypeptide(L)'
;MAVGGRKLLRMLAMIMFGYFLVTVYFYTEVFDKVREVRGTDDYSSDLDYVDEKIETKRTKVDRKLKGQSDNIFIEYNEQLYQKSNFQEAPNVNIEDMKVENSQKSATPKVRVFEESDFDKKIRESAQRLEERMRLKQLGIYVNKTSDFTKRQLFKMSTMERPADLSKERSEERSDKKTDKKHAEKEAEFWRNPNITIATENYNFRQIFSGIYLYSAFFDSREETNVLRFILIGRTKNFVNLWCLLRRNDSSEVFSSEVQFYSTCESHMKDNSVYLCSCEVPVDFGRVLRVNLTDNENQGNPVSVDVVSDIQEPPFKFKLATCVPPLFGNINILRLAEFIELSKMLGTEHLYFYYNSKESENDIHQLLEYYSGLGLVTVFPWNLTMESHEIWYHGQSAAIWDCLFRNIRVTELVSFNDIDEFIVPKKTSTWDAMLPSLHEIAREALSEREEAAVFSFQSVFFDSNFRNGDPSVVDEFSQLLTVNVTLRTSTVSRVRTKMIVYPLKVFELGIHHLSKPLDEHFKSVLIPEDVALIHHYRTCDWNYGMNCDRIVKDDSMHKYKRKLLKRVRTTLHKINRIGAG
;
A
#
# COMPACT_ATOMS: atom_id res chain seq x y z
N MET A 1 68.75 -12.25 -3.46
CA MET A 1 67.43 -12.29 -2.77
C MET A 1 66.27 -12.51 -3.76
N ALA A 2 66.27 -13.58 -4.57
CA ALA A 2 65.23 -13.78 -5.61
C ALA A 2 64.57 -15.18 -5.60
N VAL A 3 64.76 -15.95 -4.53
CA VAL A 3 64.22 -17.33 -4.39
C VAL A 3 63.12 -17.43 -3.32
N GLY A 4 63.03 -16.47 -2.38
CA GLY A 4 62.01 -16.46 -1.33
C GLY A 4 60.59 -16.07 -1.77
N GLY A 5 60.46 -15.15 -2.75
CA GLY A 5 59.16 -14.63 -3.17
C GLY A 5 58.28 -15.64 -3.93
N ARG A 6 58.87 -16.57 -4.68
CA ARG A 6 58.12 -17.57 -5.47
C ARG A 6 57.47 -18.65 -4.62
N LYS A 7 58.05 -18.99 -3.46
CA LYS A 7 57.44 -19.95 -2.51
C LYS A 7 56.25 -19.31 -1.77
N LEU A 8 56.37 -18.04 -1.39
CA LEU A 8 55.29 -17.30 -0.73
C LEU A 8 54.08 -17.11 -1.67
N LEU A 9 54.33 -16.79 -2.95
CA LEU A 9 53.25 -16.62 -3.93
C LEU A 9 52.51 -17.93 -4.23
N ARG A 10 53.22 -19.06 -4.28
CA ARG A 10 52.59 -20.39 -4.45
C ARG A 10 51.78 -20.80 -3.23
N MET A 11 52.24 -20.46 -2.03
CA MET A 11 51.51 -20.73 -0.79
C MET A 11 50.22 -19.91 -0.72
N LEU A 12 50.27 -18.62 -1.09
CA LEU A 12 49.09 -17.76 -1.16
C LEU A 12 48.08 -18.23 -2.23
N ALA A 13 48.56 -18.68 -3.40
CA ALA A 13 47.68 -19.22 -4.43
C ALA A 13 46.94 -20.50 -3.98
N MET A 14 47.62 -21.39 -3.24
CA MET A 14 47.00 -22.60 -2.68
C MET A 14 45.94 -22.28 -1.61
N ILE A 15 46.20 -21.28 -0.78
CA ILE A 15 45.23 -20.81 0.24
C ILE A 15 43.99 -20.21 -0.43
N MET A 16 44.17 -19.38 -1.46
CA MET A 16 43.07 -18.79 -2.22
C MET A 16 42.25 -19.85 -2.96
N PHE A 17 42.90 -20.87 -3.51
CA PHE A 17 42.22 -21.99 -4.17
C PHE A 17 41.43 -22.86 -3.19
N GLY A 18 41.98 -23.12 -1.99
CA GLY A 18 41.26 -23.79 -0.91
C GLY A 18 40.02 -23.01 -0.46
N TYR A 19 40.13 -21.70 -0.32
CA TYR A 19 39.00 -20.84 0.03
C TYR A 19 37.90 -20.85 -1.04
N PHE A 20 38.29 -20.84 -2.32
CA PHE A 20 37.36 -20.93 -3.43
C PHE A 20 36.57 -22.26 -3.42
N LEU A 21 37.25 -23.39 -3.21
CA LEU A 21 36.58 -24.71 -3.16
C LEU A 21 35.61 -24.84 -1.98
N VAL A 22 35.99 -24.34 -0.80
CA VAL A 22 35.09 -24.34 0.38
C VAL A 22 33.87 -23.43 0.15
N THR A 23 34.06 -22.30 -0.52
CA THR A 23 32.96 -21.37 -0.83
C THR A 23 31.98 -21.99 -1.83
N VAL A 24 32.48 -22.64 -2.88
CA VAL A 24 31.63 -23.34 -3.87
C VAL A 24 30.88 -24.50 -3.22
N TYR A 25 31.54 -25.32 -2.39
CA TYR A 25 30.89 -26.42 -1.67
C TYR A 25 29.77 -25.94 -0.73
N PHE A 26 30.01 -24.87 0.04
CA PHE A 26 28.98 -24.26 0.88
C PHE A 26 27.82 -23.71 0.05
N TYR A 27 28.10 -23.09 -1.10
CA TYR A 27 27.05 -22.55 -1.96
C TYR A 27 26.18 -23.65 -2.56
N THR A 28 26.75 -24.79 -2.97
CA THR A 28 26.00 -25.88 -3.59
C THR A 28 25.17 -26.67 -2.57
N GLU A 29 25.73 -27.02 -1.41
CA GLU A 29 25.02 -27.81 -0.38
C GLU A 29 23.94 -27.01 0.37
N VAL A 30 24.17 -25.71 0.60
CA VAL A 30 23.20 -24.87 1.32
C VAL A 30 22.05 -24.45 0.42
N PHE A 31 22.28 -24.16 -0.86
CA PHE A 31 21.19 -23.78 -1.77
C PHE A 31 20.26 -24.95 -2.13
N ASP A 32 20.77 -26.18 -2.21
CA ASP A 32 19.92 -27.35 -2.51
C ASP A 32 18.97 -27.68 -1.34
N LYS A 33 19.38 -27.45 -0.09
CA LYS A 33 18.48 -27.57 1.09
C LYS A 33 17.43 -26.48 1.18
N VAL A 34 17.67 -25.29 0.62
CA VAL A 34 16.70 -24.19 0.58
C VAL A 34 15.59 -24.43 -0.45
N ARG A 35 15.80 -25.32 -1.44
CA ARG A 35 14.78 -25.68 -2.43
C ARG A 35 13.73 -26.66 -1.92
N GLU A 36 14.05 -27.50 -0.94
CA GLU A 36 13.17 -28.56 -0.44
C GLU A 36 12.14 -28.09 0.60
N VAL A 37 12.27 -26.86 1.12
CA VAL A 37 11.37 -26.25 2.13
C VAL A 37 10.32 -25.30 1.51
N ARG A 38 10.33 -25.11 0.17
CA ARG A 38 9.37 -24.27 -0.57
C ARG A 38 8.00 -24.95 -0.77
N GLY A 39 7.25 -25.08 0.32
CA GLY A 39 5.89 -25.60 0.27
C GLY A 39 5.03 -25.08 1.41
N THR A 40 4.94 -23.76 1.60
CA THR A 40 3.83 -23.10 2.31
C THR A 40 3.87 -21.59 2.01
N ASP A 41 3.24 -21.17 0.92
CA ASP A 41 2.99 -19.75 0.63
C ASP A 41 1.72 -19.33 1.37
N ASP A 42 1.88 -18.83 2.60
CA ASP A 42 0.83 -18.16 3.38
C ASP A 42 0.80 -16.66 3.01
N TYR A 43 -0.26 -15.93 3.37
CA TYR A 43 -0.39 -14.46 3.19
C TYR A 43 0.69 -13.64 3.97
N SER A 44 1.71 -14.33 4.48
CA SER A 44 2.88 -13.86 5.22
C SER A 44 4.13 -14.16 4.38
N SER A 45 4.65 -13.16 3.69
CA SER A 45 5.86 -13.29 2.86
C SER A 45 7.12 -13.55 3.68
N ASP A 46 7.66 -14.78 3.63
CA ASP A 46 9.02 -15.13 4.06
C ASP A 46 10.12 -14.70 3.04
N LEU A 47 9.79 -13.82 2.08
CA LEU A 47 10.68 -13.42 0.99
C LEU A 47 11.60 -12.22 1.31
N ASP A 48 11.51 -11.62 2.50
CA ASP A 48 12.26 -10.39 2.82
C ASP A 48 13.70 -10.64 3.34
N TYR A 49 14.13 -11.89 3.51
CA TYR A 49 15.38 -12.16 4.25
C TYR A 49 16.67 -12.29 3.41
N VAL A 50 16.60 -12.36 2.07
CA VAL A 50 17.80 -12.68 1.26
C VAL A 50 18.52 -11.44 0.72
N ASP A 51 17.83 -10.34 0.40
CA ASP A 51 18.46 -9.17 -0.22
C ASP A 51 19.15 -8.21 0.77
N GLU A 52 18.70 -8.16 2.04
CA GLU A 52 19.24 -7.22 3.03
C GLU A 52 20.65 -7.59 3.53
N LYS A 53 21.05 -8.86 3.39
CA LYS A 53 22.37 -9.36 3.86
C LYS A 53 23.52 -9.03 2.91
N ILE A 54 23.25 -8.60 1.66
CA ILE A 54 24.30 -8.32 0.66
C ILE A 54 24.78 -6.85 0.71
N GLU A 55 23.99 -5.92 1.26
CA GLU A 55 24.36 -4.49 1.31
C GLU A 55 25.34 -4.08 2.41
N THR A 56 25.63 -4.95 3.39
CA THR A 56 26.58 -4.63 4.48
C THR A 56 28.06 -4.78 4.10
N LYS A 57 28.40 -4.99 2.82
CA LYS A 57 29.80 -5.08 2.35
C LYS A 57 30.13 -4.25 1.10
N ARG A 58 29.68 -2.99 1.03
CA ARG A 58 30.29 -2.00 0.10
C ARG A 58 30.80 -0.75 0.82
N THR A 59 32.01 -0.37 0.43
CA THR A 59 32.98 0.49 1.12
C THR A 59 32.62 1.98 1.19
N LYS A 60 33.08 2.61 2.28
CA LYS A 60 32.89 3.99 2.79
C LYS A 60 33.17 5.21 1.87
N VAL A 61 33.21 5.09 0.54
CA VAL A 61 33.60 6.20 -0.35
C VAL A 61 32.42 6.83 -1.12
N ASP A 62 31.29 6.14 -1.32
CA ASP A 62 30.16 6.67 -2.10
C ASP A 62 29.06 7.39 -1.30
N ARG A 63 29.20 7.53 0.03
CA ARG A 63 28.18 8.19 0.87
C ARG A 63 28.14 9.73 0.79
N LYS A 64 28.93 10.38 -0.05
CA LYS A 64 29.07 11.85 -0.01
C LYS A 64 28.21 12.65 -1.00
N LEU A 65 27.37 12.03 -1.83
CA LEU A 65 26.62 12.77 -2.86
C LEU A 65 25.12 12.41 -3.04
N LYS A 66 24.49 11.62 -2.15
CA LYS A 66 23.08 11.23 -2.36
C LYS A 66 22.27 10.91 -1.09
N GLY A 67 22.38 11.72 -0.04
CA GLY A 67 21.75 11.41 1.26
C GLY A 67 21.42 12.65 2.10
N GLN A 68 20.63 13.58 1.57
CA GLN A 68 20.15 14.75 2.33
C GLN A 68 18.62 14.85 2.48
N SER A 69 17.81 14.05 1.78
CA SER A 69 16.37 13.91 2.07
C SER A 69 16.07 12.78 3.06
N ASP A 70 16.79 11.65 2.94
CA ASP A 70 16.37 10.40 3.58
C ASP A 70 16.85 10.29 5.04
N ASN A 71 17.91 11.01 5.41
CA ASN A 71 18.45 10.97 6.79
C ASN A 71 17.68 11.85 7.79
N ILE A 72 16.94 12.87 7.34
CA ILE A 72 16.21 13.77 8.26
C ILE A 72 15.02 13.03 8.90
N PHE A 73 14.41 12.09 8.17
CA PHE A 73 13.24 11.34 8.66
C PHE A 73 13.62 10.19 9.61
N ILE A 74 14.80 9.60 9.43
CA ILE A 74 15.33 8.53 10.31
C ILE A 74 15.85 9.14 11.61
N GLU A 75 16.58 10.26 11.57
CA GLU A 75 17.08 10.93 12.79
C GLU A 75 15.95 11.47 13.69
N TYR A 76 14.83 11.94 13.12
CA TYR A 76 13.70 12.43 13.90
C TYR A 76 13.05 11.32 14.75
N ASN A 77 12.92 10.11 14.18
CA ASN A 77 12.35 8.96 14.90
C ASN A 77 13.34 8.33 15.88
N GLU A 78 14.65 8.30 15.58
CA GLU A 78 15.67 7.83 16.54
C GLU A 78 15.82 8.77 17.75
N GLN A 79 15.68 10.09 17.56
CA GLN A 79 15.74 11.05 18.67
C GLN A 79 14.52 10.98 19.61
N LEU A 80 13.34 10.63 19.09
CA LEU A 80 12.16 10.33 19.91
C LEU A 80 12.35 9.01 20.69
N TYR A 81 13.03 8.03 20.10
CA TYR A 81 13.34 6.75 20.74
C TYR A 81 14.40 6.86 21.85
N GLN A 82 15.38 7.76 21.73
CA GLN A 82 16.41 7.95 22.78
C GLN A 82 15.97 8.85 23.94
N LYS A 83 14.97 9.74 23.74
CA LYS A 83 14.44 10.58 24.83
C LYS A 83 13.47 9.87 25.78
N SER A 84 13.01 8.65 25.46
CA SER A 84 12.08 7.88 26.30
C SER A 84 12.75 6.88 27.24
N ASN A 85 14.09 6.79 27.27
CA ASN A 85 14.81 5.94 28.23
C ASN A 85 15.67 6.80 29.18
N PHE A 86 15.62 6.43 30.47
CA PHE A 86 16.05 7.14 31.71
C PHE A 86 14.96 8.10 32.26
N GLN A 87 14.44 7.93 33.48
CA GLN A 87 15.00 7.36 34.71
C GLN A 87 13.96 6.54 35.49
N GLU A 88 14.33 5.30 35.87
CA GLU A 88 13.84 4.69 37.12
C GLU A 88 14.36 5.52 38.31
N ALA A 89 13.50 5.79 39.29
CA ALA A 89 13.89 6.27 40.61
C ALA A 89 13.16 5.45 41.69
N PRO A 90 13.79 5.24 42.87
CA PRO A 90 13.59 4.03 43.68
C PRO A 90 12.42 4.11 44.67
N ASN A 91 12.01 2.92 45.11
CA ASN A 91 11.10 2.64 46.23
C ASN A 91 11.28 3.56 47.44
N VAL A 92 10.18 4.16 47.88
CA VAL A 92 10.00 4.65 49.26
C VAL A 92 8.61 4.25 49.76
N ASN A 93 8.58 3.43 50.80
CA ASN A 93 7.43 3.20 51.67
C ASN A 93 7.23 4.44 52.55
N ILE A 94 5.99 4.82 52.86
CA ILE A 94 5.52 5.27 54.19
C ILE A 94 4.01 5.56 54.15
N GLU A 95 3.31 4.99 55.14
CA GLU A 95 1.95 5.27 55.57
C GLU A 95 1.82 6.72 56.08
N ASP A 96 0.74 7.43 55.71
CA ASP A 96 -0.16 8.13 56.65
C ASP A 96 -1.04 9.17 55.94
N MET A 97 -2.31 9.18 56.36
CA MET A 97 -3.34 10.14 56.00
C MET A 97 -3.02 11.56 56.51
N LYS A 98 -3.36 12.60 55.74
CA LYS A 98 -4.36 13.62 56.15
C LYS A 98 -4.64 14.67 55.06
N VAL A 99 -5.92 15.04 55.03
CA VAL A 99 -6.56 16.10 54.25
C VAL A 99 -6.12 17.47 54.74
N GLU A 100 -5.83 18.42 53.83
CA GLU A 100 -6.23 19.83 54.02
C GLU A 100 -6.25 20.64 52.71
N ASN A 101 -7.32 21.42 52.57
CA ASN A 101 -7.66 22.33 51.48
C ASN A 101 -6.84 23.63 51.62
N SER A 102 -6.28 24.18 50.53
CA SER A 102 -6.29 25.64 50.32
C SER A 102 -5.97 26.03 48.87
N GLN A 103 -6.85 26.88 48.32
CA GLN A 103 -6.61 27.64 47.09
C GLN A 103 -5.48 28.66 47.29
N LYS A 104 -4.58 28.78 46.31
CA LYS A 104 -3.91 30.06 45.98
C LYS A 104 -3.43 30.10 44.53
N SER A 105 -3.85 31.17 43.88
CA SER A 105 -3.46 31.67 42.55
C SER A 105 -1.95 31.93 42.44
N ALA A 106 -1.33 31.48 41.35
CA ALA A 106 -0.05 32.00 40.85
C ALA A 106 0.07 31.81 39.33
N THR A 107 0.13 32.91 38.59
CA THR A 107 0.50 33.00 37.17
C THR A 107 1.96 32.60 36.93
N PRO A 108 2.31 31.80 35.90
CA PRO A 108 3.71 31.53 35.57
C PRO A 108 4.30 32.67 34.73
N LYS A 109 5.44 33.20 35.18
CA LYS A 109 6.32 34.09 34.41
C LYS A 109 6.88 33.34 33.19
N VAL A 110 6.67 33.89 32.01
CA VAL A 110 7.32 33.45 30.75
C VAL A 110 8.83 33.65 30.87
N ARG A 111 9.60 32.56 30.82
CA ARG A 111 11.05 32.63 30.58
C ARG A 111 11.27 32.76 29.08
N VAL A 112 11.81 33.90 28.67
CA VAL A 112 12.39 34.06 27.33
C VAL A 112 13.66 33.22 27.30
N PHE A 113 13.68 32.17 26.48
CA PHE A 113 14.89 31.41 26.20
C PHE A 113 15.73 32.17 25.19
N GLU A 114 17.00 32.41 25.51
CA GLU A 114 17.98 32.93 24.54
C GLU A 114 18.23 31.88 23.45
N GLU A 115 18.27 32.35 22.21
CA GLU A 115 18.46 31.54 21.02
C GLU A 115 19.81 30.81 21.07
N SER A 116 19.82 29.50 20.81
CA SER A 116 21.05 28.73 20.81
C SER A 116 21.92 29.05 19.59
N ASP A 117 23.24 28.93 19.73
CA ASP A 117 24.21 29.07 18.62
C ASP A 117 23.93 28.08 17.47
N PHE A 118 23.18 27.01 17.73
CA PHE A 118 22.73 26.04 16.73
C PHE A 118 21.53 26.57 15.93
N ASP A 119 20.54 27.19 16.59
CA ASP A 119 19.38 27.81 15.94
C ASP A 119 19.80 28.98 15.03
N LYS A 120 20.79 29.75 15.48
CA LYS A 120 21.40 30.82 14.67
C LYS A 120 22.06 30.28 13.40
N LYS A 121 22.76 29.14 13.49
CA LYS A 121 23.41 28.47 12.35
C LYS A 121 22.41 27.83 11.38
N ILE A 122 21.28 27.34 11.88
CA ILE A 122 20.18 26.85 11.04
C ILE A 122 19.56 28.01 10.27
N ARG A 123 19.28 29.13 10.94
CA ARG A 123 18.73 30.33 10.27
C ARG A 123 19.67 30.90 9.22
N GLU A 124 20.97 31.01 9.52
CA GLU A 124 21.99 31.45 8.55
C GLU A 124 22.18 30.47 7.38
N SER A 125 21.92 29.17 7.59
CA SER A 125 21.94 28.17 6.51
C SER A 125 20.68 28.24 5.63
N ALA A 126 19.52 28.46 6.23
CA ALA A 126 18.26 28.67 5.51
C ALA A 126 18.32 29.94 4.65
N GLN A 127 18.84 31.05 5.19
CA GLN A 127 19.04 32.28 4.44
C GLN A 127 20.03 32.12 3.27
N ARG A 128 21.11 31.34 3.46
CA ARG A 128 22.04 31.01 2.37
C ARG A 128 21.42 30.12 1.29
N LEU A 129 20.46 29.28 1.65
CA LEU A 129 19.73 28.43 0.70
C LEU A 129 18.71 29.26 -0.10
N GLU A 130 17.99 30.17 0.56
CA GLU A 130 17.12 31.14 -0.12
C GLU A 130 17.89 32.05 -1.07
N GLU A 131 19.05 32.57 -0.66
CA GLU A 131 19.94 33.38 -1.52
C GLU A 131 20.38 32.59 -2.75
N ARG A 132 20.72 31.30 -2.59
CA ARG A 132 21.11 30.40 -3.69
C ARG A 132 19.94 30.07 -4.63
N MET A 133 18.73 29.90 -4.09
CA MET A 133 17.54 29.68 -4.92
C MET A 133 17.18 30.95 -5.70
N ARG A 134 17.31 32.12 -5.07
CA ARG A 134 17.11 33.42 -5.72
C ARG A 134 18.12 33.70 -6.83
N LEU A 135 19.39 33.34 -6.64
CA LEU A 135 20.44 33.45 -7.67
C LEU A 135 20.24 32.45 -8.83
N LYS A 136 19.67 31.27 -8.56
CA LYS A 136 19.25 30.30 -9.61
C LYS A 136 18.10 30.83 -10.47
N GLN A 137 17.15 31.53 -9.87
CA GLN A 137 16.04 32.19 -10.57
C GLN A 137 16.51 33.38 -11.44
N LEU A 138 17.66 33.99 -11.12
CA LEU A 138 18.26 35.10 -11.86
C LEU A 138 19.23 34.67 -12.97
N GLY A 139 19.40 33.37 -13.23
CA GLY A 139 20.11 32.87 -14.42
C GLY A 139 21.64 33.09 -14.43
N ILE A 140 22.29 33.19 -13.26
CA ILE A 140 23.75 33.37 -13.18
C ILE A 140 24.38 32.25 -12.34
N TYR A 141 24.91 31.20 -12.98
CA TYR A 141 26.27 30.73 -12.68
C TYR A 141 26.88 29.77 -13.72
N VAL A 142 28.22 29.80 -13.74
CA VAL A 142 29.18 29.44 -14.79
C VAL A 142 29.69 27.99 -14.68
N ASN A 143 29.87 27.36 -15.85
CA ASN A 143 30.47 26.04 -16.10
C ASN A 143 31.97 25.94 -15.75
N LYS A 144 32.44 24.78 -15.26
CA LYS A 144 33.82 24.30 -15.47
C LYS A 144 33.92 22.77 -15.61
N THR A 145 34.47 22.37 -16.77
CA THR A 145 35.32 21.20 -17.13
C THR A 145 34.68 19.79 -17.06
N SER A 146 34.47 19.04 -18.16
CA SER A 146 35.40 18.43 -19.17
C SER A 146 36.53 17.61 -18.52
N ASP A 147 36.95 16.41 -18.92
CA ASP A 147 36.94 15.71 -20.20
C ASP A 147 37.49 14.28 -19.93
N PHE A 148 36.99 13.20 -20.55
CA PHE A 148 37.84 12.06 -21.00
C PHE A 148 37.05 11.09 -21.90
N THR A 149 37.57 10.96 -23.11
CA THR A 149 37.02 10.33 -24.32
C THR A 149 37.29 8.81 -24.48
N LYS A 150 36.35 8.15 -25.19
CA LYS A 150 36.47 7.15 -26.29
C LYS A 150 37.63 6.13 -26.32
N ARG A 151 37.26 4.86 -26.55
CA ARG A 151 37.81 3.94 -27.60
C ARG A 151 36.94 2.67 -27.71
N GLN A 152 36.30 2.42 -28.87
CA GLN A 152 36.60 1.37 -29.88
C GLN A 152 36.09 -0.05 -29.50
N LEU A 153 35.60 -0.96 -30.36
CA LEU A 153 35.12 -1.05 -31.76
C LEU A 153 34.79 -2.56 -31.99
N PHE A 154 33.65 -2.85 -32.63
CA PHE A 154 33.39 -3.89 -33.68
C PHE A 154 33.54 -5.45 -33.49
N LYS A 155 32.59 -6.15 -34.15
CA LYS A 155 32.55 -7.52 -34.78
C LYS A 155 32.17 -8.73 -33.88
N MET A 156 31.33 -9.72 -34.27
CA MET A 156 30.77 -10.27 -35.54
C MET A 156 29.47 -11.07 -35.23
N SER A 157 28.42 -11.05 -36.10
CA SER A 157 27.85 -12.16 -36.93
C SER A 157 28.09 -13.60 -36.41
N THR A 158 27.21 -14.61 -36.46
CA THR A 158 26.07 -15.05 -37.31
C THR A 158 25.62 -16.41 -36.72
N MET A 159 24.34 -16.80 -36.70
CA MET A 159 23.91 -18.18 -37.06
C MET A 159 22.38 -18.40 -37.05
N GLU A 160 22.00 -19.36 -37.88
CA GLU A 160 20.69 -19.69 -38.48
C GLU A 160 19.63 -20.32 -37.54
N ARG A 161 18.37 -20.24 -38.01
CA ARG A 161 17.22 -21.07 -37.58
C ARG A 161 17.30 -22.49 -38.16
N PRO A 162 16.57 -23.44 -37.55
CA PRO A 162 15.76 -24.37 -38.34
C PRO A 162 14.28 -24.38 -37.94
N ALA A 163 13.46 -24.85 -38.88
CA ALA A 163 12.02 -24.96 -38.80
C ALA A 163 11.57 -26.43 -38.68
N ASP A 164 10.32 -26.54 -38.20
CA ASP A 164 9.31 -27.58 -38.45
C ASP A 164 9.26 -28.80 -37.52
N LEU A 165 8.07 -29.03 -36.93
CA LEU A 165 7.38 -30.31 -36.92
C LEU A 165 5.95 -30.14 -36.38
N SER A 166 5.01 -30.42 -37.28
CA SER A 166 3.57 -30.50 -37.07
C SER A 166 3.16 -31.87 -36.52
N LYS A 167 2.31 -31.89 -35.48
CA LYS A 167 1.30 -32.91 -35.16
C LYS A 167 0.68 -32.60 -33.79
N GLU A 168 -0.56 -32.13 -33.79
CA GLU A 168 -1.59 -32.40 -32.77
C GLU A 168 -2.81 -31.52 -33.09
N ARG A 169 -3.76 -32.08 -33.84
CA ARG A 169 -5.00 -31.38 -34.21
C ARG A 169 -6.16 -32.36 -34.09
N SER A 170 -6.48 -32.73 -32.85
CA SER A 170 -7.72 -33.45 -32.54
C SER A 170 -8.24 -33.27 -31.09
N GLU A 171 -7.51 -32.61 -30.19
CA GLU A 171 -7.99 -32.30 -28.82
C GLU A 171 -8.54 -30.87 -28.66
N GLU A 172 -8.22 -29.96 -29.58
CA GLU A 172 -8.58 -28.53 -29.54
C GLU A 172 -10.09 -28.18 -29.64
N ARG A 173 -10.98 -29.15 -29.87
CA ARG A 173 -12.41 -28.89 -30.17
C ARG A 173 -13.33 -29.04 -28.95
N SER A 174 -12.90 -29.74 -27.90
CA SER A 174 -13.59 -29.73 -26.59
C SER A 174 -13.19 -28.51 -25.78
N ASP A 175 -11.89 -28.17 -25.75
CA ASP A 175 -11.36 -27.03 -24.98
C ASP A 175 -11.90 -25.68 -25.47
N LYS A 176 -12.03 -25.48 -26.78
CA LYS A 176 -12.62 -24.24 -27.34
C LYS A 176 -14.08 -24.01 -26.94
N LYS A 177 -14.81 -25.05 -26.54
CA LYS A 177 -16.22 -24.94 -26.12
C LYS A 177 -16.34 -24.63 -24.63
N THR A 178 -15.44 -25.19 -23.81
CA THR A 178 -15.28 -24.84 -22.40
C THR A 178 -14.73 -23.41 -22.29
N ASP A 179 -13.63 -23.08 -22.97
CA ASP A 179 -13.02 -21.74 -22.97
C ASP A 179 -14.01 -20.64 -23.36
N LYS A 180 -14.85 -20.89 -24.36
CA LYS A 180 -15.85 -19.92 -24.78
C LYS A 180 -16.94 -19.70 -23.72
N LYS A 181 -17.37 -20.76 -23.04
CA LYS A 181 -18.36 -20.70 -21.95
C LYS A 181 -17.77 -20.09 -20.67
N HIS A 182 -16.48 -20.30 -20.42
CA HIS A 182 -15.72 -19.66 -19.35
C HIS A 182 -15.54 -18.16 -19.62
N ALA A 183 -15.09 -17.78 -20.81
CA ALA A 183 -14.98 -16.38 -21.20
C ALA A 183 -16.33 -15.64 -21.20
N GLU A 184 -17.42 -16.32 -21.57
CA GLU A 184 -18.77 -15.78 -21.49
C GLU A 184 -19.22 -15.53 -20.04
N LYS A 185 -18.91 -16.44 -19.10
CA LYS A 185 -19.19 -16.28 -17.66
C LYS A 185 -18.33 -15.20 -17.00
N GLU A 186 -17.03 -15.17 -17.31
CA GLU A 186 -16.13 -14.10 -16.83
C GLU A 186 -16.64 -12.73 -17.30
N ALA A 187 -17.03 -12.62 -18.58
CA ALA A 187 -17.58 -11.38 -19.09
C ALA A 187 -18.96 -11.04 -18.48
N GLU A 188 -19.79 -12.02 -18.13
CA GLU A 188 -21.05 -11.79 -17.41
C GLU A 188 -20.83 -11.26 -15.97
N PHE A 189 -19.82 -11.79 -15.27
CA PHE A 189 -19.40 -11.29 -13.95
C PHE A 189 -19.00 -9.81 -14.02
N TRP A 190 -18.24 -9.43 -15.05
CA TRP A 190 -17.84 -8.04 -15.27
C TRP A 190 -18.95 -7.14 -15.85
N ARG A 191 -20.05 -7.70 -16.37
CA ARG A 191 -21.22 -6.99 -16.94
C ARG A 191 -22.28 -6.58 -15.94
N ASN A 192 -22.28 -7.13 -14.72
CA ASN A 192 -23.43 -7.05 -13.83
C ASN A 192 -23.90 -5.59 -13.64
N PRO A 193 -25.12 -5.22 -14.09
CA PRO A 193 -25.58 -3.83 -14.14
C PRO A 193 -25.78 -3.18 -12.76
N ASN A 194 -25.72 -3.95 -11.67
CA ASN A 194 -25.66 -3.41 -10.30
C ASN A 194 -24.25 -2.93 -9.91
N ILE A 195 -23.22 -3.26 -10.70
CA ILE A 195 -21.89 -2.66 -10.66
C ILE A 195 -21.99 -1.32 -11.40
N THR A 196 -22.35 -0.25 -10.68
CA THR A 196 -22.51 1.11 -11.24
C THR A 196 -21.22 1.73 -11.81
N ILE A 197 -20.14 0.97 -11.95
CA ILE A 197 -18.90 1.41 -12.59
C ILE A 197 -18.47 0.29 -13.54
N ALA A 198 -18.78 0.42 -14.84
CA ALA A 198 -18.57 -0.62 -15.86
C ALA A 198 -17.25 -1.37 -15.66
N THR A 199 -17.23 -2.63 -15.26
CA THR A 199 -15.97 -3.34 -14.91
C THR A 199 -15.28 -4.04 -16.10
N GLU A 200 -16.00 -4.23 -17.21
CA GLU A 200 -15.57 -5.07 -18.34
C GLU A 200 -14.27 -4.63 -19.04
N ASN A 201 -13.85 -3.37 -18.88
CA ASN A 201 -12.66 -2.82 -19.53
C ASN A 201 -11.56 -2.38 -18.55
N TYR A 202 -11.73 -2.61 -17.24
CA TYR A 202 -10.79 -2.10 -16.22
C TYR A 202 -9.72 -3.11 -15.90
N ASN A 203 -8.69 -3.12 -16.73
CA ASN A 203 -7.45 -3.80 -16.40
C ASN A 203 -6.28 -2.92 -16.86
N PHE A 204 -5.06 -3.28 -16.46
CA PHE A 204 -3.88 -2.58 -16.91
C PHE A 204 -3.78 -2.63 -18.44
N ARG A 205 -3.94 -1.46 -19.07
CA ARG A 205 -3.80 -1.27 -20.51
C ARG A 205 -2.45 -0.62 -20.78
N GLN A 206 -1.62 -1.29 -21.58
CA GLN A 206 -0.43 -0.63 -22.11
C GLN A 206 -0.84 0.50 -23.06
N ILE A 207 -0.50 1.73 -22.71
CA ILE A 207 -0.82 2.92 -23.52
C ILE A 207 0.39 3.39 -24.32
N PHE A 208 1.59 3.25 -23.74
CA PHE A 208 2.86 3.52 -24.39
C PHE A 208 3.88 2.45 -23.96
N SER A 209 5.04 2.42 -24.61
CA SER A 209 6.10 1.45 -24.27
C SER A 209 6.48 1.57 -22.79
N GLY A 210 6.29 0.49 -22.02
CA GLY A 210 6.56 0.45 -20.59
C GLY A 210 5.65 1.31 -19.70
N ILE A 211 4.52 1.83 -20.21
CA ILE A 211 3.54 2.62 -19.44
C ILE A 211 2.18 1.94 -19.52
N TYR A 212 1.66 1.58 -18.35
CA TYR A 212 0.39 0.89 -18.18
C TYR A 212 -0.58 1.80 -17.43
N LEU A 213 -1.75 2.06 -18.02
CA LEU A 213 -2.85 2.79 -17.41
C LEU A 213 -3.81 1.81 -16.74
N TYR A 214 -4.22 2.12 -15.50
CA TYR A 214 -5.28 1.39 -14.82
C TYR A 214 -6.63 2.12 -14.89
N SER A 215 -6.65 3.40 -14.50
CA SER A 215 -7.87 4.20 -14.45
C SER A 215 -7.58 5.69 -14.59
N ALA A 216 -8.62 6.43 -15.00
CA ALA A 216 -8.59 7.88 -15.15
C ALA A 216 -9.81 8.51 -14.47
N PHE A 217 -9.65 9.66 -13.84
CA PHE A 217 -10.69 10.35 -13.07
C PHE A 217 -10.72 11.84 -13.40
N PHE A 218 -11.92 12.41 -13.41
CA PHE A 218 -12.11 13.86 -13.43
C PHE A 218 -12.18 14.37 -12.00
N ASP A 219 -11.19 15.13 -11.57
CA ASP A 219 -11.07 15.66 -10.22
C ASP A 219 -11.31 17.17 -10.25
N SER A 220 -12.36 17.59 -9.54
CA SER A 220 -12.83 18.98 -9.46
C SER A 220 -12.92 19.43 -8.00
N ARG A 221 -12.07 18.87 -7.14
CA ARG A 221 -11.99 19.25 -5.72
C ARG A 221 -11.12 20.50 -5.48
N GLU A 222 -10.21 20.80 -6.40
CA GLU A 222 -9.35 21.98 -6.37
C GLU A 222 -9.91 23.10 -7.27
N GLU A 223 -9.31 24.30 -7.23
CA GLU A 223 -9.73 25.44 -8.08
C GLU A 223 -9.61 25.14 -9.58
N THR A 224 -8.57 24.38 -9.96
CA THR A 224 -8.37 23.91 -11.32
C THR A 224 -8.92 22.49 -11.46
N ASN A 225 -9.74 22.28 -12.49
CA ASN A 225 -10.17 20.93 -12.84
C ASN A 225 -8.98 20.16 -13.40
N VAL A 226 -8.81 18.91 -12.97
CA VAL A 226 -7.71 18.07 -13.43
C VAL A 226 -8.19 16.67 -13.79
N LEU A 227 -7.59 16.09 -14.82
CA LEU A 227 -7.69 14.66 -15.09
C LEU A 227 -6.56 13.96 -14.35
N ARG A 228 -6.92 13.01 -13.50
CA ARG A 228 -5.98 12.15 -12.77
C ARG A 228 -5.89 10.79 -13.46
N PHE A 229 -4.70 10.25 -13.62
CA PHE A 229 -4.46 8.93 -14.19
C PHE A 229 -3.62 8.10 -13.23
N ILE A 230 -4.03 6.85 -12.98
CA ILE A 230 -3.22 5.90 -12.22
C ILE A 230 -2.43 5.07 -13.22
N LEU A 231 -1.13 5.32 -13.27
CA LEU A 231 -0.18 4.65 -14.16
C LEU A 231 0.79 3.77 -13.38
N ILE A 232 1.25 2.70 -14.02
CA ILE A 232 2.43 1.95 -13.62
C ILE A 232 3.47 2.06 -14.75
N GLY A 233 4.72 2.32 -14.37
CA GLY A 233 5.82 2.36 -15.33
C GLY A 233 7.17 2.32 -14.66
N ARG A 234 8.23 2.27 -15.47
CA ARG A 234 9.61 2.17 -14.99
C ARG A 234 10.05 3.44 -14.25
N THR A 235 10.76 3.26 -13.14
CA THR A 235 11.16 4.33 -12.21
C THR A 235 12.07 5.42 -12.81
N LYS A 236 12.71 5.20 -13.96
CA LYS A 236 13.83 6.06 -14.45
C LYS A 236 13.76 6.54 -15.90
N ASN A 237 12.67 6.31 -16.64
CA ASN A 237 12.58 6.71 -18.05
C ASN A 237 11.14 7.07 -18.43
N PHE A 238 10.72 8.31 -18.22
CA PHE A 238 9.41 8.77 -18.68
C PHE A 238 9.55 9.40 -20.06
N VAL A 239 8.70 8.96 -20.98
CA VAL A 239 8.33 9.78 -22.13
C VAL A 239 7.44 10.91 -21.64
N ASN A 240 7.65 12.12 -22.17
CA ASN A 240 6.71 13.21 -21.94
C ASN A 240 5.38 12.84 -22.58
N LEU A 241 4.29 13.01 -21.82
CA LEU A 241 2.93 12.72 -22.25
C LEU A 241 2.11 14.01 -22.27
N TRP A 242 1.14 14.08 -23.18
CA TRP A 242 0.20 15.19 -23.28
C TRP A 242 -1.24 14.69 -23.36
N CYS A 243 -2.13 15.40 -22.67
CA CYS A 243 -3.57 15.29 -22.83
C CYS A 243 -4.03 16.19 -23.97
N LEU A 244 -4.73 15.60 -24.94
CA LEU A 244 -5.40 16.27 -26.03
C LEU A 244 -6.90 16.29 -25.75
N LEU A 245 -7.41 17.48 -25.44
CA LEU A 245 -8.81 17.75 -25.12
C LEU A 245 -9.46 18.45 -26.30
N ARG A 246 -10.58 17.92 -26.78
CA ARG A 246 -11.32 18.49 -27.92
C ARG A 246 -12.71 18.90 -27.50
N ARG A 247 -13.10 20.13 -27.87
CA ARG A 247 -14.46 20.63 -27.69
C ARG A 247 -15.38 20.07 -28.77
N ASN A 248 -16.63 19.78 -28.43
CA ASN A 248 -17.59 19.22 -29.40
C ASN A 248 -17.99 20.22 -30.51
N ASP A 249 -17.87 21.50 -30.23
CA ASP A 249 -18.27 22.65 -31.06
C ASP A 249 -17.08 23.41 -31.68
N SER A 250 -15.85 22.95 -31.46
CA SER A 250 -14.62 23.58 -31.99
C SER A 250 -13.68 22.56 -32.64
N SER A 251 -12.95 23.00 -33.65
CA SER A 251 -11.81 22.26 -34.20
C SER A 251 -10.53 22.41 -33.35
N GLU A 252 -10.55 23.30 -32.37
CA GLU A 252 -9.43 23.55 -31.46
C GLU A 252 -9.20 22.36 -30.54
N VAL A 253 -7.93 21.98 -30.41
CA VAL A 253 -7.46 20.93 -29.51
C VAL A 253 -6.62 21.61 -28.45
N PHE A 254 -7.10 21.58 -27.20
CA PHE A 254 -6.33 22.01 -26.06
C PHE A 254 -5.34 20.92 -25.68
N SER A 255 -4.08 21.30 -25.48
CA SER A 255 -3.02 20.39 -25.07
C SER A 255 -2.52 20.76 -23.68
N SER A 256 -2.47 19.77 -22.78
CA SER A 256 -1.94 19.91 -21.43
C SER A 256 -0.83 18.88 -21.21
N GLU A 257 0.33 19.30 -20.72
CA GLU A 257 1.43 18.38 -20.38
C GLU A 257 1.06 17.58 -19.12
N VAL A 258 1.33 16.27 -19.16
CA VAL A 258 1.08 15.37 -18.04
C VAL A 258 2.13 15.59 -16.96
N GLN A 259 1.68 15.95 -15.76
CA GLN A 259 2.53 16.02 -14.56
C GLN A 259 2.57 14.65 -13.87
N PHE A 260 3.76 14.15 -13.59
CA PHE A 260 3.96 12.86 -12.93
C PHE A 260 4.19 13.04 -11.42
N TYR A 261 3.38 12.36 -10.61
CA TYR A 261 3.59 12.25 -9.16
C TYR A 261 3.85 10.77 -8.81
N SER A 262 5.07 10.44 -8.37
CA SER A 262 5.41 9.07 -7.95
C SER A 262 4.97 8.83 -6.51
N THR A 263 4.50 7.61 -6.23
CA THR A 263 4.28 7.17 -4.85
C THR A 263 5.57 7.22 -4.03
N CYS A 264 5.45 7.54 -2.74
CA CYS A 264 6.54 7.36 -1.77
C CYS A 264 6.80 5.88 -1.42
N GLU A 265 5.89 4.97 -1.79
CA GLU A 265 5.93 3.53 -1.49
C GLU A 265 6.47 2.70 -2.67
N SER A 266 7.49 3.22 -3.37
CA SER A 266 8.07 2.52 -4.53
C SER A 266 9.09 1.45 -4.15
N HIS A 267 9.69 1.54 -2.96
CA HIS A 267 10.66 0.58 -2.38
C HIS A 267 11.76 0.14 -3.37
N MET A 268 12.26 1.10 -4.16
CA MET A 268 13.34 0.91 -5.15
C MET A 268 13.08 -0.19 -6.19
N LYS A 269 11.80 -0.53 -6.43
CA LYS A 269 11.42 -1.49 -7.47
C LYS A 269 11.61 -0.91 -8.87
N ASP A 270 11.70 -1.81 -9.85
CA ASP A 270 11.91 -1.46 -11.25
C ASP A 270 10.75 -0.66 -11.83
N ASN A 271 9.53 -0.97 -11.38
CA ASN A 271 8.31 -0.23 -11.67
C ASN A 271 7.77 0.44 -10.41
N SER A 272 7.19 1.63 -10.60
CA SER A 272 6.51 2.41 -9.57
C SER A 272 5.10 2.80 -10.03
N VAL A 273 4.30 3.25 -9.08
CA VAL A 273 2.96 3.78 -9.30
C VAL A 273 3.03 5.31 -9.42
N TYR A 274 2.33 5.85 -10.41
CA TYR A 274 2.27 7.28 -10.70
C TYR A 274 0.82 7.77 -10.70
N LEU A 275 0.58 8.89 -10.00
CA LEU A 275 -0.63 9.67 -10.09
C LEU A 275 -0.36 10.82 -11.06
N CYS A 276 -0.68 10.60 -12.32
CA CYS A 276 -0.43 11.56 -13.37
C CYS A 276 -1.59 12.56 -13.47
N SER A 277 -1.30 13.81 -13.80
CA SER A 277 -2.30 14.89 -13.82
C SER A 277 -2.22 15.74 -15.08
N CYS A 278 -3.37 16.06 -15.67
CA CYS A 278 -3.50 17.07 -16.72
C CYS A 278 -4.49 18.14 -16.28
N GLU A 279 -4.19 19.40 -16.55
CA GLU A 279 -5.13 20.50 -16.32
C GLU A 279 -6.24 20.49 -17.38
N VAL A 280 -7.47 20.73 -16.93
CA VAL A 280 -8.66 20.88 -17.77
C VAL A 280 -9.16 22.32 -17.65
N PRO A 281 -9.21 23.07 -18.76
CA PRO A 281 -9.78 24.42 -18.74
C PRO A 281 -11.24 24.39 -18.28
N VAL A 282 -11.65 25.40 -17.50
CA VAL A 282 -12.97 25.45 -16.85
C VAL A 282 -14.12 25.36 -17.86
N ASP A 283 -13.95 25.92 -19.06
CA ASP A 283 -14.93 25.93 -20.14
C ASP A 283 -15.18 24.58 -20.81
N PHE A 284 -14.32 23.57 -20.57
CA PHE A 284 -14.56 22.20 -21.05
C PHE A 284 -15.59 21.45 -20.21
N GLY A 285 -15.89 21.92 -19.00
CA GLY A 285 -16.74 21.20 -18.05
C GLY A 285 -16.20 19.80 -17.73
N ARG A 286 -17.11 18.85 -17.48
CA ARG A 286 -16.75 17.46 -17.13
C ARG A 286 -16.32 16.68 -18.37
N VAL A 287 -15.09 16.18 -18.34
CA VAL A 287 -14.50 15.37 -19.42
C VAL A 287 -14.76 13.89 -19.17
N LEU A 288 -15.40 13.22 -20.13
CA LEU A 288 -15.70 11.78 -20.08
C LEU A 288 -14.68 10.92 -20.83
N ARG A 289 -13.93 11.53 -21.75
CA ARG A 289 -12.92 10.86 -22.57
C ARG A 289 -11.84 11.86 -22.94
N VAL A 290 -10.59 11.41 -22.90
CA VAL A 290 -9.40 12.21 -23.25
C VAL A 290 -8.48 11.40 -24.15
N ASN A 291 -7.73 12.07 -25.00
CA ASN A 291 -6.71 11.44 -25.84
C ASN A 291 -5.33 11.71 -25.24
N LEU A 292 -4.51 10.68 -25.07
CA LEU A 292 -3.11 10.82 -24.64
C LEU A 292 -2.17 10.65 -25.82
N THR A 293 -1.10 11.45 -25.88
CA THR A 293 -0.02 11.31 -26.87
C THR A 293 1.34 11.44 -26.19
N ASP A 294 2.39 10.88 -26.79
CA ASP A 294 3.78 11.13 -26.42
C ASP A 294 4.54 11.83 -27.56
N ASN A 295 5.82 12.10 -27.35
CA ASN A 295 6.69 12.73 -28.36
C ASN A 295 6.98 11.84 -29.57
N GLU A 296 6.94 10.52 -29.39
CA GLU A 296 7.35 9.55 -30.41
C GLU A 296 6.17 9.12 -31.31
N ASN A 297 4.94 9.21 -30.81
CA ASN A 297 3.68 8.75 -31.40
C ASN A 297 2.70 9.91 -31.63
N GLN A 298 3.18 11.12 -31.92
CA GLN A 298 2.35 12.31 -32.18
C GLN A 298 1.23 12.12 -33.23
N GLY A 299 1.31 11.06 -34.07
CA GLY A 299 0.30 10.70 -35.06
C GLY A 299 -0.80 9.71 -34.61
N ASN A 300 -0.67 9.03 -33.46
CA ASN A 300 -1.58 7.99 -33.00
C ASN A 300 -1.92 8.15 -31.51
N PRO A 301 -2.80 9.10 -31.15
CA PRO A 301 -3.20 9.28 -29.75
C PRO A 301 -4.03 8.10 -29.23
N VAL A 302 -3.88 7.81 -27.94
CA VAL A 302 -4.62 6.77 -27.23
C VAL A 302 -5.82 7.37 -26.52
N SER A 303 -7.03 6.98 -26.94
CA SER A 303 -8.25 7.36 -26.21
C SER A 303 -8.37 6.62 -24.88
N VAL A 304 -8.65 7.39 -23.83
CA VAL A 304 -8.84 6.96 -22.45
C VAL A 304 -10.22 7.42 -21.98
N ASP A 305 -11.03 6.48 -21.50
CA ASP A 305 -12.29 6.76 -20.84
C ASP A 305 -12.04 7.19 -19.39
N VAL A 306 -12.77 8.22 -18.96
CA VAL A 306 -12.73 8.72 -17.58
C VAL A 306 -13.82 8.03 -16.79
N VAL A 307 -13.46 7.50 -15.62
CA VAL A 307 -14.39 6.84 -14.70
C VAL A 307 -15.49 7.82 -14.34
N SER A 308 -16.73 7.39 -14.54
CA SER A 308 -17.89 8.19 -14.18
C SER A 308 -18.02 8.24 -12.66
N ASP A 309 -17.82 9.42 -12.05
CA ASP A 309 -18.40 9.71 -10.74
C ASP A 309 -19.93 9.78 -10.81
N ILE A 310 -20.61 9.21 -9.81
CA ILE A 310 -22.04 9.42 -9.61
C ILE A 310 -22.22 10.91 -9.30
N GLN A 311 -23.04 11.59 -10.08
CA GLN A 311 -23.39 12.97 -9.82
C GLN A 311 -24.52 13.02 -8.79
N GLU A 312 -24.23 13.80 -7.74
CA GLU A 312 -25.13 14.40 -6.75
C GLU A 312 -25.30 13.64 -5.42
N PRO A 313 -25.30 14.39 -4.28
CA PRO A 313 -25.65 13.85 -2.97
C PRO A 313 -27.09 13.31 -2.93
N PRO A 314 -27.42 12.42 -1.99
CA PRO A 314 -26.56 11.93 -0.91
C PRO A 314 -25.53 10.90 -1.39
N PHE A 315 -24.44 10.72 -0.63
CA PHE A 315 -23.52 9.60 -0.84
C PHE A 315 -24.30 8.28 -0.92
N LYS A 316 -23.89 7.40 -1.84
CA LYS A 316 -24.49 6.06 -1.99
C LYS A 316 -24.27 5.23 -0.73
N PHE A 317 -23.09 5.38 -0.12
CA PHE A 317 -22.71 4.68 1.10
C PHE A 317 -22.21 5.65 2.16
N LYS A 318 -22.51 5.36 3.42
CA LYS A 318 -21.89 6.09 4.54
C LYS A 318 -20.48 5.57 4.82
N LEU A 319 -20.34 4.25 4.86
CA LEU A 319 -19.07 3.58 5.14
C LEU A 319 -18.80 2.47 4.13
N ALA A 320 -17.63 2.50 3.51
CA ALA A 320 -17.15 1.43 2.64
C ALA A 320 -15.75 0.95 3.06
N THR A 321 -15.36 -0.23 2.58
CA THR A 321 -14.03 -0.80 2.83
C THR A 321 -13.33 -1.11 1.52
N CYS A 322 -12.14 -0.54 1.33
CA CYS A 322 -11.23 -0.87 0.26
C CYS A 322 -10.24 -1.93 0.76
N VAL A 323 -10.14 -3.03 0.03
CA VAL A 323 -9.17 -4.10 0.27
C VAL A 323 -8.11 -4.03 -0.82
N PRO A 324 -6.81 -4.09 -0.50
CA PRO A 324 -5.76 -4.13 -1.52
C PRO A 324 -5.86 -5.40 -2.38
N PRO A 325 -4.98 -5.55 -3.40
CA PRO A 325 -4.99 -6.73 -4.26
C PRO A 325 -4.96 -8.03 -3.47
N LEU A 326 -5.88 -8.92 -3.80
CA LEU A 326 -5.93 -10.28 -3.28
C LEU A 326 -4.90 -11.12 -4.05
N PHE A 327 -3.95 -11.73 -3.34
CA PHE A 327 -2.91 -12.58 -3.91
C PHE A 327 -2.54 -13.75 -2.97
N GLY A 328 -1.84 -14.76 -3.49
CA GLY A 328 -1.45 -15.93 -2.69
C GLY A 328 -2.61 -16.89 -2.41
N ASN A 329 -2.38 -17.85 -1.51
CA ASN A 329 -3.36 -18.90 -1.20
C ASN A 329 -4.38 -18.41 -0.16
N ILE A 330 -5.48 -17.82 -0.62
CA ILE A 330 -6.53 -17.29 0.25
C ILE A 330 -7.48 -18.41 0.67
N ASN A 331 -7.61 -18.58 1.99
CA ASN A 331 -8.63 -19.45 2.55
C ASN A 331 -10.03 -18.82 2.44
N ILE A 332 -10.98 -19.54 1.84
CA ILE A 332 -12.36 -19.08 1.65
C ILE A 332 -13.05 -18.72 2.99
N LEU A 333 -12.78 -19.45 4.08
CA LEU A 333 -13.33 -19.14 5.40
C LEU A 333 -12.83 -17.81 5.92
N ARG A 334 -11.53 -17.50 5.73
CA ARG A 334 -10.94 -16.21 6.13
C ARG A 334 -11.58 -15.06 5.35
N LEU A 335 -11.77 -15.22 4.04
CA LEU A 335 -12.41 -14.18 3.23
C LEU A 335 -13.91 -14.01 3.59
N ALA A 336 -14.63 -15.10 3.82
CA ALA A 336 -16.02 -15.04 4.27
C ALA A 336 -16.15 -14.40 5.66
N GLU A 337 -15.23 -14.70 6.57
CA GLU A 337 -15.12 -14.06 7.89
C GLU A 337 -14.90 -12.56 7.75
N PHE A 338 -13.94 -12.15 6.91
CA PHE A 338 -13.64 -10.76 6.67
C PHE A 338 -14.84 -9.98 6.13
N ILE A 339 -15.52 -10.50 5.11
CA ILE A 339 -16.69 -9.84 4.52
C ILE A 339 -17.84 -9.73 5.54
N GLU A 340 -18.18 -10.81 6.24
CA GLU A 340 -19.30 -10.79 7.19
C GLU A 340 -19.01 -9.97 8.44
N LEU A 341 -17.77 -10.00 8.95
CA LEU A 341 -17.37 -9.20 10.09
C LEU A 341 -17.28 -7.71 9.74
N SER A 342 -16.74 -7.34 8.57
CA SER A 342 -16.72 -5.95 8.10
C SER A 342 -18.14 -5.37 8.01
N LYS A 343 -19.09 -6.15 7.46
CA LYS A 343 -20.51 -5.78 7.44
C LYS A 343 -21.12 -5.66 8.84
N MET A 344 -20.65 -6.45 9.79
CA MET A 344 -21.10 -6.34 11.20
C MET A 344 -20.50 -5.13 11.91
N LEU A 345 -19.29 -4.70 11.51
CA LEU A 345 -18.65 -3.47 11.98
C LEU A 345 -19.29 -2.21 11.37
N GLY A 346 -20.04 -2.32 10.28
CA GLY A 346 -20.80 -1.22 9.71
C GLY A 346 -20.46 -0.89 8.26
N THR A 347 -19.57 -1.64 7.62
CA THR A 347 -19.31 -1.49 6.18
C THR A 347 -20.57 -1.80 5.36
N GLU A 348 -20.99 -0.85 4.54
CA GLU A 348 -22.14 -0.99 3.63
C GLU A 348 -21.73 -1.60 2.28
N HIS A 349 -20.49 -1.34 1.84
CA HIS A 349 -19.95 -1.87 0.58
C HIS A 349 -18.46 -2.17 0.65
N LEU A 350 -18.01 -3.25 0.00
CA LEU A 350 -16.60 -3.61 -0.09
C LEU A 350 -16.09 -3.56 -1.53
N TYR A 351 -14.87 -3.06 -1.70
CA TYR A 351 -14.16 -3.05 -2.98
C TYR A 351 -12.96 -3.99 -2.90
N PHE A 352 -12.91 -4.94 -3.84
CA PHE A 352 -11.83 -5.91 -3.96
C PHE A 352 -11.11 -5.75 -5.30
N TYR A 353 -9.79 -5.95 -5.29
CA TYR A 353 -8.97 -6.06 -6.49
C TYR A 353 -8.51 -7.51 -6.62
N TYR A 354 -8.93 -8.19 -7.69
CA TYR A 354 -8.71 -9.62 -7.80
C TYR A 354 -8.35 -10.04 -9.23
N ASN A 355 -7.36 -10.93 -9.36
CA ASN A 355 -7.00 -11.53 -10.64
C ASN A 355 -7.85 -12.78 -10.87
N SER A 356 -8.92 -12.65 -11.66
CA SER A 356 -9.90 -13.72 -11.89
C SER A 356 -9.45 -14.79 -12.88
N LYS A 357 -8.24 -14.72 -13.45
CA LYS A 357 -7.72 -15.75 -14.39
C LYS A 357 -7.71 -17.16 -13.79
N GLU A 358 -7.91 -17.27 -12.48
CA GLU A 358 -8.20 -18.49 -11.74
C GLU A 358 -9.72 -18.64 -11.50
N SER A 359 -10.51 -18.57 -12.57
CA SER A 359 -11.98 -18.45 -12.56
C SER A 359 -12.75 -19.63 -11.94
N GLU A 360 -12.05 -20.67 -11.48
CA GLU A 360 -12.62 -21.90 -10.92
C GLU A 360 -12.37 -22.09 -9.42
N ASN A 361 -11.83 -21.08 -8.71
CA ASN A 361 -11.59 -21.23 -7.28
C ASN A 361 -12.77 -20.74 -6.41
N ASP A 362 -12.76 -21.22 -5.17
CA ASP A 362 -13.73 -20.93 -4.11
C ASP A 362 -13.87 -19.41 -3.83
N ILE A 363 -12.78 -18.65 -4.04
CA ILE A 363 -12.71 -17.21 -3.84
C ILE A 363 -13.56 -16.47 -4.87
N HIS A 364 -13.44 -16.82 -6.14
CA HIS A 364 -14.23 -16.21 -7.21
C HIS A 364 -15.73 -16.39 -6.97
N GLN A 365 -16.17 -17.61 -6.63
CA GLN A 365 -17.59 -17.90 -6.33
C GLN A 365 -18.11 -17.11 -5.13
N LEU A 366 -17.30 -16.96 -4.08
CA LEU A 366 -17.67 -16.18 -2.90
C LEU A 366 -17.86 -14.70 -3.26
N LEU A 367 -16.92 -14.13 -4.02
CA LEU A 367 -16.98 -12.74 -4.47
C LEU A 367 -18.14 -12.50 -5.44
N GLU A 368 -18.43 -13.44 -6.35
CA GLU A 368 -19.60 -13.41 -7.23
C GLU A 368 -20.91 -13.42 -6.44
N TYR A 369 -21.02 -14.29 -5.44
CA TYR A 369 -22.18 -14.32 -4.57
C TYR A 369 -22.44 -12.97 -3.89
N TYR A 370 -21.42 -12.34 -3.30
CA TYR A 370 -21.61 -11.03 -2.66
C TYR A 370 -21.80 -9.88 -3.66
N SER A 371 -21.21 -9.98 -4.85
CA SER A 371 -21.43 -9.01 -5.93
C SER A 371 -22.86 -9.07 -6.45
N GLY A 372 -23.43 -10.27 -6.60
CA GLY A 372 -24.84 -10.48 -6.94
C GLY A 372 -25.82 -9.91 -5.90
N LEU A 373 -25.39 -9.76 -4.64
CA LEU A 373 -26.14 -9.10 -3.58
C LEU A 373 -25.96 -7.57 -3.56
N GLY A 374 -25.10 -6.99 -4.41
CA GLY A 374 -24.77 -5.56 -4.42
C GLY A 374 -23.90 -5.10 -3.24
N LEU A 375 -23.29 -6.04 -2.51
CA LEU A 375 -22.49 -5.76 -1.31
C LEU A 375 -20.99 -5.62 -1.60
N VAL A 376 -20.55 -6.16 -2.73
CA VAL A 376 -19.16 -6.18 -3.16
C VAL A 376 -19.07 -5.66 -4.59
N THR A 377 -18.05 -4.86 -4.86
CA THR A 377 -17.55 -4.60 -6.22
C THR A 377 -16.17 -5.22 -6.34
N VAL A 378 -15.94 -6.00 -7.39
CA VAL A 378 -14.63 -6.54 -7.72
C VAL A 378 -14.10 -5.79 -8.93
N PHE A 379 -12.82 -5.42 -8.89
CA PHE A 379 -12.10 -4.87 -10.03
C PHE A 379 -11.05 -5.87 -10.51
N PRO A 380 -10.90 -6.05 -11.84
CA PRO A 380 -9.84 -6.91 -12.37
C PRO A 380 -8.47 -6.35 -11.98
N TRP A 381 -7.59 -7.22 -11.49
CA TRP A 381 -6.23 -6.85 -11.06
C TRP A 381 -5.17 -7.77 -11.67
N ASN A 382 -5.11 -7.82 -13.00
CA ASN A 382 -4.10 -8.62 -13.70
C ASN A 382 -2.89 -7.75 -14.02
N LEU A 383 -1.91 -7.74 -13.11
CA LEU A 383 -0.62 -7.09 -13.34
C LEU A 383 -0.01 -7.57 -14.67
N THR A 384 0.54 -6.61 -15.42
CA THR A 384 1.22 -6.86 -16.70
C THR A 384 2.72 -7.13 -16.54
N MET A 385 3.18 -7.22 -15.30
CA MET A 385 4.56 -7.43 -14.88
C MET A 385 4.59 -8.44 -13.74
N GLU A 386 5.77 -9.00 -13.49
CA GLU A 386 5.95 -9.94 -12.40
C GLU A 386 5.80 -9.24 -11.05
N SER A 387 5.26 -9.96 -10.07
CA SER A 387 4.97 -9.39 -8.74
C SER A 387 6.19 -8.80 -8.04
N HIS A 388 7.40 -9.29 -8.34
CA HIS A 388 8.64 -8.80 -7.73
C HIS A 388 9.13 -7.48 -8.34
N GLU A 389 8.66 -7.12 -9.53
CA GLU A 389 9.04 -5.91 -10.28
C GLU A 389 8.31 -4.64 -9.79
N ILE A 390 7.28 -4.81 -8.97
CA ILE A 390 6.49 -3.73 -8.37
C ILE A 390 6.28 -4.00 -6.88
N TRP A 391 6.26 -2.96 -6.06
CA TRP A 391 6.09 -3.14 -4.62
C TRP A 391 4.69 -3.68 -4.29
N TYR A 392 4.65 -4.74 -3.47
CA TYR A 392 3.43 -5.32 -2.88
C TYR A 392 2.28 -5.49 -3.90
N HIS A 393 2.56 -6.14 -5.04
CA HIS A 393 1.55 -6.41 -6.07
C HIS A 393 0.81 -5.15 -6.60
N GLY A 394 1.47 -3.99 -6.55
CA GLY A 394 0.88 -2.72 -6.97
C GLY A 394 -0.13 -2.15 -5.99
N GLN A 395 -0.07 -2.50 -4.71
CA GLN A 395 -1.02 -2.09 -3.67
C GLN A 395 -1.30 -0.57 -3.66
N SER A 396 -0.29 0.28 -3.85
CA SER A 396 -0.50 1.74 -3.92
C SER A 396 -1.44 2.15 -5.05
N ALA A 397 -1.39 1.50 -6.22
CA ALA A 397 -2.29 1.78 -7.32
C ALA A 397 -3.75 1.42 -6.98
N ALA A 398 -3.95 0.29 -6.28
CA ALA A 398 -5.28 -0.15 -5.84
C ALA A 398 -5.86 0.78 -4.75
N ILE A 399 -5.02 1.20 -3.81
CA ILE A 399 -5.39 2.17 -2.77
C ILE A 399 -5.86 3.48 -3.42
N TRP A 400 -5.10 3.99 -4.38
CA TRP A 400 -5.45 5.23 -5.07
C TRP A 400 -6.70 5.05 -5.93
N ASP A 401 -6.81 3.98 -6.70
CA ASP A 401 -8.00 3.73 -7.53
C ASP A 401 -9.27 3.67 -6.67
N CYS A 402 -9.19 2.98 -5.53
CA CYS A 402 -10.33 2.87 -4.63
C CYS A 402 -10.67 4.20 -3.96
N LEU A 403 -9.65 4.98 -3.55
CA LEU A 403 -9.83 6.33 -3.02
C LEU A 403 -10.58 7.21 -4.03
N PHE A 404 -10.09 7.29 -5.27
CA PHE A 404 -10.66 8.16 -6.31
C PHE A 404 -12.07 7.74 -6.72
N ARG A 405 -12.36 6.44 -6.83
CA ARG A 405 -13.72 5.93 -7.07
C ARG A 405 -14.70 6.32 -5.98
N ASN A 406 -14.24 6.50 -4.75
CA ASN A 406 -15.10 6.78 -3.60
C ASN A 406 -15.28 8.27 -3.29
N ILE A 407 -14.58 9.20 -3.97
CA ILE A 407 -14.64 10.65 -3.70
C ILE A 407 -16.07 11.20 -3.60
N ARG A 408 -16.99 10.74 -4.45
CA ARG A 408 -18.40 11.18 -4.44
C ARG A 408 -19.40 10.04 -4.23
N VAL A 409 -18.91 8.86 -3.87
CA VAL A 409 -19.74 7.66 -3.69
C VAL A 409 -19.93 7.34 -2.21
N THR A 410 -18.89 7.56 -1.41
CA THR A 410 -18.88 7.15 0.00
C THR A 410 -18.41 8.28 0.91
N GLU A 411 -19.10 8.51 2.02
CA GLU A 411 -18.71 9.53 3.01
C GLU A 411 -17.34 9.21 3.66
N LEU A 412 -17.18 7.98 4.14
CA LEU A 412 -15.98 7.50 4.83
C LEU A 412 -15.54 6.13 4.30
N VAL A 413 -14.24 5.95 4.09
CA VAL A 413 -13.69 4.72 3.53
C VAL A 413 -12.60 4.16 4.44
N SER A 414 -12.73 2.90 4.85
CA SER A 414 -11.66 2.18 5.54
C SER A 414 -10.72 1.49 4.54
N PHE A 415 -9.43 1.48 4.81
CA PHE A 415 -8.44 0.73 4.02
C PHE A 415 -7.84 -0.36 4.91
N ASN A 416 -8.25 -1.62 4.69
CA ASN A 416 -7.89 -2.75 5.53
C ASN A 416 -7.41 -3.93 4.66
N ASP A 417 -6.45 -4.69 5.18
CA ASP A 417 -6.11 -6.00 4.61
C ASP A 417 -7.10 -7.06 5.13
N ILE A 418 -7.20 -8.22 4.48
CA ILE A 418 -8.20 -9.25 4.84
C ILE A 418 -7.95 -9.91 6.21
N ASP A 419 -6.75 -9.72 6.77
CA ASP A 419 -6.31 -10.16 8.09
C ASP A 419 -6.36 -9.04 9.15
N GLU A 420 -6.89 -7.85 8.81
CA GLU A 420 -6.93 -6.69 9.67
C GLU A 420 -8.36 -6.18 9.91
N PHE A 421 -8.70 -5.92 11.17
CA PHE A 421 -9.98 -5.33 11.55
C PHE A 421 -9.79 -4.13 12.48
N ILE A 422 -10.36 -2.98 12.14
CA ILE A 422 -10.46 -1.85 13.07
C ILE A 422 -11.59 -2.16 14.06
N VAL A 423 -11.25 -2.43 15.32
CA VAL A 423 -12.20 -2.89 16.34
C VAL A 423 -12.49 -1.79 17.36
N PRO A 424 -13.74 -1.28 17.42
CA PRO A 424 -14.15 -0.39 18.51
C PRO A 424 -14.14 -1.12 19.85
N LYS A 425 -13.58 -0.48 20.89
CA LYS A 425 -13.55 -1.02 22.26
C LYS A 425 -14.89 -0.85 22.97
N LYS A 426 -15.49 0.34 22.88
CA LYS A 426 -16.71 0.73 23.65
C LYS A 426 -18.01 0.49 22.87
N THR A 427 -17.98 0.46 21.55
CA THR A 427 -19.15 0.28 20.68
C THR A 427 -19.07 -1.03 19.87
N SER A 428 -20.10 -1.32 19.06
CA SER A 428 -20.14 -2.52 18.21
C SER A 428 -20.07 -2.21 16.71
N THR A 429 -20.04 -0.94 16.31
CA THR A 429 -19.94 -0.53 14.90
C THR A 429 -19.10 0.74 14.79
N TRP A 430 -18.52 0.96 13.62
CA TRP A 430 -17.82 2.19 13.26
C TRP A 430 -18.76 3.39 13.32
N ASP A 431 -19.98 3.27 12.82
CA ASP A 431 -20.99 4.34 12.92
C ASP A 431 -21.25 4.79 14.35
N ALA A 432 -21.37 3.84 15.29
CA ALA A 432 -21.57 4.16 16.69
C ALA A 432 -20.31 4.77 17.33
N MET A 433 -19.13 4.51 16.76
CA MET A 433 -17.85 5.07 17.19
C MET A 433 -17.59 6.48 16.64
N LEU A 434 -18.17 6.85 15.48
CA LEU A 434 -17.92 8.12 14.80
C LEU A 434 -18.06 9.36 15.71
N PRO A 435 -19.09 9.48 16.57
CA PRO A 435 -19.20 10.64 17.47
C PRO A 435 -17.98 10.81 18.38
N SER A 436 -17.41 9.72 18.90
CA SER A 436 -16.19 9.75 19.70
C SER A 436 -14.96 10.13 18.85
N LEU A 437 -14.87 9.67 17.59
CA LEU A 437 -13.78 10.08 16.70
C LEU A 437 -13.84 11.58 16.40
N HIS A 438 -15.04 12.13 16.19
CA HIS A 438 -15.24 13.56 15.96
C HIS A 438 -14.91 14.40 17.20
N GLU A 439 -15.23 13.91 18.39
CA GLU A 439 -14.84 14.56 19.63
C GLU A 439 -13.31 14.63 19.79
N ILE A 440 -12.63 13.51 19.57
CA ILE A 440 -11.16 13.44 19.61
C ILE A 440 -10.54 14.37 18.57
N ALA A 441 -11.10 14.43 17.36
CA ALA A 441 -10.65 15.36 16.33
C ALA A 441 -10.82 16.82 16.76
N ARG A 442 -11.96 17.20 17.36
CA ARG A 442 -12.18 18.57 17.86
C ARG A 442 -11.21 18.96 18.97
N GLU A 443 -10.79 18.00 19.81
CA GLU A 443 -9.82 18.25 20.87
C GLU A 443 -8.38 18.32 20.35
N ALA A 444 -8.04 17.52 19.33
CA ALA A 444 -6.69 17.41 18.80
C ALA A 444 -6.35 18.49 17.76
N LEU A 445 -7.35 19.07 17.09
CA LEU A 445 -7.17 20.00 15.98
C LEU A 445 -7.52 21.44 16.37
N SER A 446 -6.87 22.41 15.73
CA SER A 446 -7.25 23.82 15.86
C SER A 446 -8.56 24.14 15.14
N GLU A 447 -9.18 25.29 15.46
CA GLU A 447 -10.45 25.73 14.84
C GLU A 447 -10.41 25.86 13.30
N ARG A 448 -9.21 25.95 12.71
CA ARG A 448 -9.00 26.07 11.26
C ARG A 448 -8.66 24.74 10.60
N GLU A 449 -8.47 23.68 11.38
CA GLU A 449 -8.07 22.36 10.89
C GLU A 449 -9.25 21.39 10.91
N GLU A 450 -9.21 20.43 9.99
CA GLU A 450 -10.25 19.42 9.87
C GLU A 450 -9.66 18.03 9.74
N ALA A 451 -10.35 17.02 10.27
CA ALA A 451 -9.95 15.63 10.08
C ALA A 451 -10.14 15.22 8.61
N ALA A 452 -9.05 14.77 7.98
CA ALA A 452 -9.05 14.04 6.72
C ALA A 452 -9.08 12.53 6.97
N VAL A 453 -8.42 12.08 8.04
CA VAL A 453 -8.21 10.67 8.35
C VAL A 453 -8.27 10.43 9.85
N PHE A 454 -8.89 9.32 10.24
CA PHE A 454 -8.72 8.70 11.55
C PHE A 454 -7.74 7.52 11.41
N SER A 455 -6.60 7.60 12.10
CA SER A 455 -5.54 6.60 12.07
C SER A 455 -5.59 5.71 13.31
N PHE A 456 -5.50 4.40 13.13
CA PHE A 456 -5.60 3.41 14.17
C PHE A 456 -4.29 2.61 14.27
N GLN A 457 -3.94 2.18 15.47
CA GLN A 457 -2.72 1.43 15.76
C GLN A 457 -2.99 -0.07 15.93
N SER A 458 -1.97 -0.88 15.66
CA SER A 458 -2.13 -2.33 15.58
C SER A 458 -1.70 -3.06 16.83
N VAL A 459 -2.43 -4.13 17.10
CA VAL A 459 -2.02 -5.23 17.96
C VAL A 459 -2.13 -6.52 17.18
N PHE A 460 -1.23 -7.47 17.45
CA PHE A 460 -1.08 -8.65 16.59
C PHE A 460 -1.58 -9.90 17.29
N PHE A 461 -2.40 -10.67 16.59
CA PHE A 461 -2.98 -11.94 17.02
C PHE A 461 -2.33 -13.07 16.23
N ASP A 462 -1.45 -13.83 16.87
CA ASP A 462 -0.81 -14.99 16.26
C ASP A 462 -1.53 -16.29 16.67
N SER A 463 -1.85 -17.13 15.68
CA SER A 463 -2.36 -18.48 15.90
C SER A 463 -1.42 -19.38 16.71
N ASN A 464 -0.11 -19.11 16.70
CA ASN A 464 0.90 -19.82 17.49
C ASN A 464 0.92 -19.40 18.96
N PHE A 465 0.31 -18.27 19.31
CA PHE A 465 0.09 -17.97 20.72
C PHE A 465 -0.82 -19.06 21.27
N ARG A 466 -0.34 -19.73 22.33
CA ARG A 466 -1.04 -20.86 22.96
C ARG A 466 -2.38 -20.40 23.54
N ASN A 467 -3.40 -20.33 22.71
CA ASN A 467 -4.79 -20.29 23.15
C ASN A 467 -5.03 -21.62 23.89
N GLY A 468 -5.89 -21.61 24.92
CA GLY A 468 -6.37 -22.86 25.52
C GLY A 468 -7.23 -23.65 24.52
N ASP A 469 -8.20 -24.41 25.02
CA ASP A 469 -9.12 -25.14 24.14
C ASP A 469 -9.79 -24.19 23.13
N PRO A 470 -9.83 -24.55 21.84
CA PRO A 470 -10.39 -23.69 20.81
C PRO A 470 -11.87 -23.40 21.08
N SER A 471 -12.27 -22.15 20.84
CA SER A 471 -13.63 -21.67 21.08
C SER A 471 -14.68 -22.33 20.17
N VAL A 472 -14.22 -22.96 19.09
CA VAL A 472 -14.97 -23.69 18.08
C VAL A 472 -14.13 -24.89 17.65
N VAL A 473 -14.71 -26.09 17.74
CA VAL A 473 -14.04 -27.38 17.48
C VAL A 473 -14.50 -28.08 16.19
N ASP A 474 -15.32 -27.41 15.38
CA ASP A 474 -15.80 -27.94 14.09
C ASP A 474 -15.01 -27.35 12.90
N GLU A 475 -15.52 -27.51 11.69
CA GLU A 475 -14.95 -26.94 10.45
C GLU A 475 -14.77 -25.41 10.47
N PHE A 476 -15.44 -24.70 11.39
CA PHE A 476 -15.29 -23.26 11.62
C PHE A 476 -14.17 -22.93 12.64
N SER A 477 -13.40 -23.93 13.08
CA SER A 477 -12.19 -23.74 13.90
C SER A 477 -11.13 -22.85 13.21
N GLN A 478 -11.20 -22.69 11.88
CA GLN A 478 -10.29 -21.84 11.11
C GLN A 478 -10.65 -20.34 11.14
N LEU A 479 -11.79 -19.96 11.74
CA LEU A 479 -12.16 -18.56 11.95
C LEU A 479 -11.23 -17.90 12.97
N LEU A 480 -10.40 -16.96 12.51
CA LEU A 480 -9.33 -16.39 13.31
C LEU A 480 -9.89 -15.48 14.41
N THR A 481 -10.90 -14.68 14.09
CA THR A 481 -11.42 -13.67 15.02
C THR A 481 -12.15 -14.28 16.22
N VAL A 482 -12.59 -15.52 16.09
CA VAL A 482 -13.27 -16.28 17.14
C VAL A 482 -12.28 -17.10 17.98
N ASN A 483 -11.27 -17.70 17.35
CA ASN A 483 -10.40 -18.68 18.00
C ASN A 483 -9.04 -18.13 18.44
N VAL A 484 -8.55 -17.06 17.83
CA VAL A 484 -7.29 -16.41 18.21
C VAL A 484 -7.60 -15.21 19.10
N THR A 485 -7.43 -15.38 20.42
CA THR A 485 -7.78 -14.36 21.43
C THR A 485 -6.58 -13.86 22.23
N LEU A 486 -5.40 -14.43 21.99
CA LEU A 486 -4.16 -13.88 22.52
C LEU A 486 -3.57 -12.92 21.49
N ARG A 487 -3.02 -11.81 21.98
CA ARG A 487 -2.36 -10.81 21.16
C ARG A 487 -1.13 -10.24 21.85
N THR A 488 -0.29 -9.52 21.11
CA THR A 488 0.79 -8.71 21.67
C THR A 488 0.24 -7.73 22.71
N SER A 489 0.93 -7.58 23.85
CA SER A 489 0.55 -6.62 24.88
C SER A 489 0.82 -5.19 24.47
N THR A 490 1.85 -5.00 23.64
CA THR A 490 2.27 -3.71 23.11
C THR A 490 1.47 -3.36 21.87
N VAL A 491 1.23 -2.06 21.70
CA VAL A 491 0.60 -1.47 20.53
C VAL A 491 1.67 -0.97 19.57
N SER A 492 1.63 -1.42 18.32
CA SER A 492 2.53 -0.99 17.26
C SER A 492 2.00 0.24 16.56
N ARG A 493 2.91 1.20 16.35
CA ARG A 493 2.67 2.46 15.63
C ARG A 493 3.12 2.41 14.17
N VAL A 494 3.63 1.27 13.71
CA VAL A 494 4.21 1.12 12.37
C VAL A 494 3.15 0.66 11.37
N ARG A 495 2.41 -0.40 11.71
CA ARG A 495 1.38 -1.00 10.87
C ARG A 495 0.03 -0.36 11.17
N THR A 496 -0.12 0.92 10.84
CA THR A 496 -1.39 1.64 11.04
C THR A 496 -2.33 1.46 9.84
N LYS A 497 -3.63 1.63 10.08
CA LYS A 497 -4.70 1.63 9.07
C LYS A 497 -5.67 2.75 9.37
N MET A 498 -6.50 3.08 8.40
CA MET A 498 -7.16 4.37 8.36
C MET A 498 -8.62 4.27 7.94
N ILE A 499 -9.46 5.11 8.54
CA ILE A 499 -10.77 5.49 7.99
C ILE A 499 -10.64 6.93 7.51
N VAL A 500 -10.94 7.18 6.23
CA VAL A 500 -10.61 8.44 5.55
C VAL A 500 -11.86 9.12 5.00
N TYR A 501 -11.83 10.44 4.91
CA TYR A 501 -12.75 11.24 4.10
C TYR A 501 -12.17 11.38 2.69
N PRO A 502 -12.70 10.67 1.66
CA PRO A 502 -12.10 10.69 0.32
C PRO A 502 -11.99 12.09 -0.29
N LEU A 503 -12.92 12.99 0.03
CA LEU A 503 -12.92 14.39 -0.42
C LEU A 503 -11.72 15.21 0.07
N LYS A 504 -11.04 14.79 1.14
CA LYS A 504 -10.00 15.57 1.83
C LYS A 504 -8.58 15.06 1.58
N VAL A 505 -8.42 14.02 0.75
CA VAL A 505 -7.15 13.31 0.58
C VAL A 505 -6.68 13.35 -0.87
N PHE A 506 -5.41 13.71 -1.06
CA PHE A 506 -4.71 13.65 -2.34
C PHE A 506 -4.01 12.30 -2.54
N GLU A 507 -3.22 11.87 -1.55
CA GLU A 507 -2.48 10.61 -1.57
C GLU A 507 -2.60 9.87 -0.22
N LEU A 508 -2.93 8.59 -0.30
CA LEU A 508 -2.74 7.64 0.79
C LEU A 508 -1.54 6.74 0.51
N GLY A 509 -0.72 6.53 1.54
CA GLY A 509 0.23 5.44 1.62
C GLY A 509 -0.44 4.20 2.21
N ILE A 510 0.31 3.10 2.31
CA ILE A 510 -0.21 1.83 2.81
C ILE A 510 -0.67 1.94 4.27
N HIS A 511 0.10 2.69 5.08
CA HIS A 511 -0.13 2.83 6.52
C HIS A 511 -0.45 4.27 6.96
N HIS A 512 -0.40 5.27 6.10
CA HIS A 512 -0.46 6.67 6.51
C HIS A 512 -1.10 7.59 5.46
N LEU A 513 -1.55 8.76 5.92
CA LEU A 513 -1.90 9.88 5.03
C LEU A 513 -0.60 10.48 4.50
N SER A 514 -0.24 10.16 3.25
CA SER A 514 1.00 10.67 2.63
C SER A 514 0.86 12.14 2.27
N LYS A 515 -0.28 12.53 1.69
CA LYS A 515 -0.55 13.92 1.34
C LYS A 515 -2.04 14.27 1.46
N PRO A 516 -2.42 15.23 2.33
CA PRO A 516 -3.78 15.76 2.34
C PRO A 516 -4.05 16.57 1.07
N LEU A 517 -5.33 16.79 0.75
CA LEU A 517 -5.72 17.64 -0.38
C LEU A 517 -5.34 19.12 -0.12
N ASP A 518 -5.47 19.56 1.12
CA ASP A 518 -5.11 20.90 1.59
C ASP A 518 -4.37 20.79 2.92
N GLU A 519 -3.50 21.76 3.22
CA GLU A 519 -2.72 21.81 4.44
C GLU A 519 -3.56 21.82 5.72
N HIS A 520 -4.80 22.33 5.69
CA HIS A 520 -5.69 22.33 6.86
C HIS A 520 -6.31 20.96 7.17
N PHE A 521 -6.23 19.99 6.25
CA PHE A 521 -6.71 18.64 6.49
C PHE A 521 -5.64 17.78 7.17
N LYS A 522 -5.99 17.20 8.32
CA LYS A 522 -5.05 16.49 9.21
C LYS A 522 -5.42 15.02 9.43
N SER A 523 -4.39 14.24 9.77
CA SER A 523 -4.55 12.89 10.31
C SER A 523 -4.73 12.96 11.82
N VAL A 524 -5.76 12.30 12.35
CA VAL A 524 -6.07 12.23 13.78
C VAL A 524 -5.76 10.82 14.26
N LEU A 525 -4.80 10.69 15.17
CA LEU A 525 -4.47 9.42 15.81
C LEU A 525 -5.55 9.06 16.84
N ILE A 526 -6.14 7.89 16.69
CA ILE A 526 -7.17 7.38 17.61
C ILE A 526 -6.51 6.67 18.80
N PRO A 527 -6.86 7.02 20.05
CA PRO A 527 -6.35 6.36 21.25
C PRO A 527 -6.69 4.87 21.33
N GLU A 528 -5.78 4.10 21.95
CA GLU A 528 -5.88 2.65 22.11
C GLU A 528 -7.12 2.18 22.88
N ASP A 529 -7.66 3.01 23.78
CA ASP A 529 -8.85 2.72 24.58
C ASP A 529 -10.17 2.98 23.81
N VAL A 530 -10.08 3.57 22.62
CA VAL A 530 -11.21 3.82 21.72
C VAL A 530 -11.30 2.73 20.66
N ALA A 531 -10.22 2.48 19.93
CA ALA A 531 -10.15 1.42 18.94
C ALA A 531 -8.70 1.00 18.64
N LEU A 532 -8.54 -0.26 18.26
CA LEU A 532 -7.28 -0.83 17.79
C LEU A 532 -7.53 -1.64 16.53
N ILE A 533 -6.50 -1.76 15.69
CA ILE A 533 -6.48 -2.75 14.62
C ILE A 533 -6.11 -4.09 15.24
N HIS A 534 -6.95 -5.08 15.01
CA HIS A 534 -6.67 -6.47 15.26
C HIS A 534 -6.05 -7.05 14.00
N HIS A 535 -4.72 -7.21 14.01
CA HIS A 535 -3.97 -7.77 12.88
C HIS A 535 -3.68 -9.25 13.15
N TYR A 536 -4.34 -10.14 12.42
CA TYR A 536 -4.22 -11.59 12.58
C TYR A 536 -3.08 -12.14 11.72
N ARG A 537 -1.87 -12.20 12.29
CA ARG A 537 -0.66 -12.62 11.58
C ARG A 537 0.31 -13.35 12.51
N THR A 538 1.10 -14.24 11.92
CA THR A 538 2.27 -14.85 12.57
C THR A 538 3.21 -13.78 13.10
N CYS A 539 3.72 -14.00 14.30
CA CYS A 539 4.57 -13.05 14.98
C CYS A 539 5.93 -12.91 14.28
N ASP A 540 6.28 -11.67 13.94
CA ASP A 540 7.57 -11.30 13.35
C ASP A 540 8.14 -10.13 14.15
N TRP A 541 9.36 -10.25 14.70
CA TRP A 541 10.00 -9.18 15.48
C TRP A 541 10.32 -7.92 14.64
N ASN A 542 10.17 -7.99 13.32
CA ASN A 542 10.21 -6.83 12.46
C ASN A 542 8.94 -5.96 12.59
N TYR A 543 8.93 -4.79 11.94
CA TYR A 543 7.75 -3.93 11.81
C TYR A 543 7.07 -3.50 13.13
N GLY A 544 7.84 -3.48 14.23
CA GLY A 544 7.37 -3.00 15.52
C GLY A 544 6.45 -3.97 16.27
N MET A 545 6.48 -5.27 15.96
CA MET A 545 5.77 -6.27 16.77
C MET A 545 6.65 -6.72 17.95
N ASN A 546 6.11 -6.68 19.16
CA ASN A 546 6.77 -7.29 20.33
C ASN A 546 5.98 -8.51 20.77
N CYS A 547 6.52 -9.66 20.37
CA CYS A 547 5.95 -11.00 20.53
C CYS A 547 6.28 -11.64 21.88
N ASP A 548 7.11 -11.00 22.70
CA ASP A 548 7.57 -11.56 23.99
C ASP A 548 6.51 -11.44 25.10
N ARG A 549 5.60 -10.47 24.95
CA ARG A 549 4.54 -10.19 25.93
C ARG A 549 3.20 -10.30 25.25
N ILE A 550 2.41 -11.26 25.72
CA ILE A 550 1.07 -11.53 25.21
C ILE A 550 0.00 -11.29 26.27
N VAL A 551 -1.18 -10.86 25.85
CA VAL A 551 -2.36 -10.64 26.69
C VAL A 551 -3.59 -11.22 26.02
N LYS A 552 -4.58 -11.60 26.82
CA LYS A 552 -5.89 -12.03 26.33
C LYS A 552 -6.74 -10.83 25.94
N ASP A 553 -7.35 -10.89 24.77
CA ASP A 553 -8.30 -9.92 24.23
C ASP A 553 -9.42 -10.68 23.50
N ASP A 554 -10.58 -10.79 24.15
CA ASP A 554 -11.77 -11.45 23.63
C ASP A 554 -12.80 -10.46 23.08
N SER A 555 -12.38 -9.23 22.74
CA SER A 555 -13.29 -8.18 22.27
C SER A 555 -14.05 -8.53 20.99
N MET A 556 -13.55 -9.47 20.17
CA MET A 556 -14.28 -10.02 19.01
C MET A 556 -15.44 -10.96 19.39
N HIS A 557 -15.46 -11.51 20.60
CA HIS A 557 -16.48 -12.48 21.01
C HIS A 557 -17.90 -11.89 21.06
N LYS A 558 -18.03 -10.56 21.16
CA LYS A 558 -19.33 -9.88 21.00
C LYS A 558 -19.98 -10.14 19.64
N TYR A 559 -19.19 -10.46 18.62
CA TYR A 559 -19.66 -10.79 17.27
C TYR A 559 -19.82 -12.30 17.03
N LYS A 560 -19.16 -13.16 17.81
CA LYS A 560 -19.00 -14.62 17.60
C LYS A 560 -20.28 -15.32 17.13
N ARG A 561 -21.37 -15.23 17.91
CA ARG A 561 -22.62 -15.96 17.61
C ARG A 561 -23.24 -15.54 16.28
N LYS A 562 -23.25 -14.23 15.98
CA LYS A 562 -23.85 -13.69 14.76
C LYS A 562 -22.94 -13.95 13.55
N LEU A 563 -21.62 -13.85 13.73
CA LEU A 563 -20.62 -14.13 12.71
C LEU A 563 -20.68 -15.60 12.27
N LEU A 564 -20.63 -16.56 13.22
CA LEU A 564 -20.73 -17.99 12.91
C LEU A 564 -21.99 -18.33 12.11
N LYS A 565 -23.14 -17.79 12.52
CA LYS A 565 -24.39 -17.99 11.79
C LYS A 565 -24.32 -17.45 10.35
N ARG A 566 -23.75 -16.26 10.17
CA ARG A 566 -23.64 -15.59 8.85
C ARG A 566 -22.68 -16.32 7.92
N VAL A 567 -21.48 -16.66 8.39
CA VAL A 567 -20.49 -17.41 7.60
C VAL A 567 -21.06 -18.76 7.18
N ARG A 568 -21.67 -19.53 8.10
CA ARG A 568 -22.35 -20.79 7.78
C ARG A 568 -23.43 -20.61 6.71
N THR A 569 -24.27 -19.58 6.85
CA THR A 569 -25.32 -19.28 5.87
C THR A 569 -24.73 -18.97 4.49
N THR A 570 -23.66 -18.18 4.42
CA THR A 570 -22.99 -17.86 3.15
C THR A 570 -22.43 -19.11 2.50
N LEU A 571 -21.62 -19.90 3.23
CA LEU A 571 -21.00 -21.11 2.67
C LEU A 571 -22.04 -22.13 2.20
N HIS A 572 -23.16 -22.23 2.90
CA HIS A 572 -24.28 -23.07 2.46
C HIS A 572 -24.86 -22.58 1.13
N LYS A 573 -25.08 -21.28 0.98
CA LYS A 573 -25.64 -20.69 -0.25
C LYS A 573 -24.75 -20.83 -1.48
N ILE A 574 -23.44 -20.92 -1.30
CA ILE A 574 -22.49 -21.19 -2.38
C ILE A 574 -22.14 -22.68 -2.50
N ASN A 575 -22.95 -23.56 -1.90
CA ASN A 575 -22.82 -25.03 -1.95
C ASN A 575 -21.47 -25.57 -1.44
N ARG A 576 -20.84 -24.89 -0.47
CA ARG A 576 -19.57 -25.31 0.13
C ARG A 576 -19.73 -26.15 1.39
N ILE A 577 -20.90 -26.13 2.00
CA ILE A 577 -21.28 -27.00 3.12
C ILE A 577 -22.73 -27.48 2.93
N GLY A 578 -23.03 -28.68 3.43
CA GLY A 578 -24.39 -29.25 3.37
C GLY A 578 -25.42 -28.43 4.15
N ALA A 579 -26.72 -28.72 3.94
CA ALA A 579 -27.79 -28.16 4.76
C ALA A 579 -27.70 -28.78 6.17
N GLY A 580 -27.00 -28.09 7.08
CA GLY A 580 -26.83 -28.46 8.48
C GLY A 580 -27.76 -27.70 9.40
#